data_AF-A0A6C0EZR2-F1
#
_entry.id   AF-A0A6C0EZR2-F1
#
_cell.length_a   1.000
_cell.length_b   1.000
_cell.length_c   1.000
_cell.angle_alpha   90.00
_cell.angle_beta   90.00
_cell.angle_gamma   90.00
#
_symmetry.space_group_name_H-M   'P 1'
#
loop_
_entity.id
_entity.type
_entity.pdbx_description
1 polymer ?
#
loop_
_entity_poly.entity_id
_entity_poly.type
_entity_poly.pdbx_seq_one_letter_code
_entity_poly.pdbx_strand_id
1 'polypeptide(L)'
;MASNASKTISRLYTARKTLLELLSTRGYDVEGYTNFGVNEVNAMYTHKQLDMLVEIKGEQKSKGSKSKGEKGSKDKDVVETENKKTYVKFHLEKTLSVSHINDLIEDLYVLGVGGEIGGTGLSANANDTVLTEKDTLIIITKQEIKTMNQVLNQLSLQGRFIVLLSLDRLQFNILNHQYVPNHTILSDHEVVEMMKKYNVMEKSQLPDISRYDPVALAIGMRPGEVCSIDRPSKSAISSLYYRVCTQ
;
A
#
# COMPACT_ATOMS: atom_id res chain seq x y z
N MET A 1 35.06 -0.41 9.78
CA MET A 1 34.01 -0.72 8.78
C MET A 1 32.90 -1.62 9.31
N ALA A 2 33.16 -2.55 10.24
CA ALA A 2 32.13 -3.44 10.83
C ALA A 2 31.00 -2.71 11.60
N SER A 3 31.29 -1.58 12.25
CA SER A 3 30.29 -0.81 13.03
C SER A 3 29.18 -0.19 12.16
N ASN A 4 29.48 0.22 10.92
CA ASN A 4 28.50 0.83 10.03
C ASN A 4 27.59 -0.21 9.37
N ALA A 5 28.11 -1.41 9.07
CA ALA A 5 27.32 -2.52 8.56
C ALA A 5 26.29 -2.98 9.60
N SER A 6 26.71 -3.18 10.85
CA SER A 6 25.83 -3.55 11.97
C SER A 6 24.71 -2.53 12.20
N LYS A 7 25.01 -1.22 12.15
CA LYS A 7 24.00 -0.16 12.24
C LYS A 7 23.00 -0.22 11.09
N THR A 8 23.46 -0.45 9.86
CA THR A 8 22.58 -0.51 8.67
C THR A 8 21.61 -1.69 8.77
N ILE A 9 22.11 -2.86 9.20
CA ILE A 9 21.29 -4.06 9.39
C ILE A 9 20.23 -3.83 10.47
N SER A 10 20.60 -3.21 11.60
CA SER A 10 19.66 -2.91 12.70
C SER A 10 18.54 -1.97 12.25
N ARG A 11 18.88 -0.95 11.44
CA ARG A 11 17.90 -0.02 10.86
C ARG A 11 17.00 -0.69 9.84
N LEU A 12 17.55 -1.59 9.02
CA LEU A 12 16.78 -2.38 8.06
C LEU A 12 15.79 -3.32 8.77
N TYR A 13 16.25 -4.00 9.82
CA TYR A 13 15.40 -4.86 10.65
C TYR A 13 14.22 -4.08 11.24
N THR A 14 14.51 -2.90 11.82
CA THR A 14 13.47 -2.02 12.37
C THR A 14 12.51 -1.54 11.28
N ALA A 15 13.04 -1.09 10.14
CA ALA A 15 12.23 -0.64 9.01
C ALA A 15 11.30 -1.72 8.49
N ARG A 16 11.78 -2.97 8.39
CA ARG A 16 10.97 -4.12 7.98
C ARG A 16 9.86 -4.39 8.99
N LYS A 17 10.16 -4.37 10.30
CA LYS A 17 9.15 -4.57 11.34
C LYS A 17 8.03 -3.53 11.26
N THR A 18 8.40 -2.24 11.17
CA THR A 18 7.42 -1.14 11.00
C THR A 18 6.60 -1.30 9.73
N LEU A 19 7.23 -1.68 8.61
CA LEU A 19 6.52 -1.88 7.36
C LEU A 19 5.48 -3.01 7.46
N LEU A 20 5.83 -4.13 8.08
CA LEU A 20 4.89 -5.24 8.29
C LEU A 20 3.73 -4.83 9.17
N GLU A 21 3.96 -4.00 10.19
CA GLU A 21 2.90 -3.42 11.02
C GLU A 21 1.96 -2.51 10.22
N LEU A 22 2.52 -1.66 9.34
CA LEU A 22 1.73 -0.81 8.44
C LEU A 22 0.90 -1.64 7.45
N LEU A 23 1.48 -2.69 6.86
CA LEU A 23 0.78 -3.59 5.95
C LEU A 23 -0.31 -4.38 6.67
N SER A 24 -0.07 -4.82 7.91
CA SER A 24 -1.07 -5.49 8.74
C SER A 24 -2.25 -4.55 9.05
N THR A 25 -1.98 -3.29 9.39
CA THR A 25 -3.02 -2.27 9.61
C THR A 25 -3.90 -2.04 8.38
N ARG A 26 -3.33 -2.20 7.18
CA ARG A 26 -4.07 -2.12 5.91
C ARG A 26 -4.84 -3.40 5.56
N GLY A 27 -4.72 -4.46 6.36
CA GLY A 27 -5.40 -5.74 6.15
C GLY A 27 -4.67 -6.76 5.27
N TYR A 28 -3.38 -6.57 5.00
CA TYR A 28 -2.57 -7.56 4.26
C TYR A 28 -2.13 -8.71 5.16
N ASP A 29 -2.01 -9.91 4.58
CA ASP A 29 -1.38 -11.04 5.26
C ASP A 29 0.14 -10.85 5.37
N VAL A 30 0.63 -10.80 6.59
CA VAL A 30 2.06 -10.65 6.89
C VAL A 30 2.63 -11.82 7.68
N GLU A 31 1.83 -12.85 8.00
CA GLU A 31 2.25 -13.95 8.88
C GLU A 31 3.52 -14.63 8.37
N GLY A 32 3.64 -14.84 7.05
CA GLY A 32 4.83 -15.40 6.41
C GLY A 32 6.11 -14.56 6.53
N TYR A 33 6.02 -13.30 6.98
CA TYR A 33 7.12 -12.35 7.02
C TYR A 33 7.50 -11.85 8.43
N THR A 34 6.77 -12.24 9.47
CA THR A 34 6.88 -11.66 10.83
C THR A 34 7.97 -12.28 11.71
N ASN A 35 8.37 -13.52 11.47
CA ASN A 35 9.22 -14.28 12.40
C ASN A 35 10.71 -14.30 12.05
N PHE A 36 11.21 -13.29 11.32
CA PHE A 36 12.62 -13.25 10.94
C PHE A 36 13.48 -12.54 12.00
N GLY A 37 14.62 -13.16 12.35
CA GLY A 37 15.63 -12.58 13.23
C GLY A 37 16.58 -11.62 12.51
N VAL A 38 17.36 -10.84 13.27
CA VAL A 38 18.34 -9.87 12.73
C VAL A 38 19.38 -10.56 11.83
N ASN A 39 19.82 -11.76 12.20
CA ASN A 39 20.80 -12.53 11.43
C ASN A 39 20.24 -13.02 10.09
N GLU A 40 18.97 -13.43 10.07
CA GLU A 40 18.30 -13.87 8.84
C GLU A 40 18.07 -12.69 7.90
N VAL A 41 17.66 -11.53 8.43
CA VAL A 41 17.54 -10.30 7.65
C VAL A 41 18.89 -9.88 7.06
N ASN A 42 20.00 -10.08 7.78
CA ASN A 42 21.34 -9.83 7.24
C ASN A 42 21.68 -10.79 6.09
N ALA A 43 21.34 -12.08 6.23
CA ALA A 43 21.52 -13.06 5.15
C ALA A 43 20.69 -12.68 3.91
N MET A 44 19.42 -12.30 4.10
CA MET A 44 18.53 -11.84 3.02
C MET A 44 19.07 -10.58 2.34
N TYR A 45 19.62 -9.63 3.11
CA TYR A 45 20.24 -8.43 2.54
C TYR A 45 21.45 -8.78 1.67
N THR A 46 22.30 -9.70 2.14
CA THR A 46 23.49 -10.13 1.40
C THR A 46 23.12 -10.89 0.11
N HIS A 47 22.06 -11.69 0.14
CA HIS A 47 21.59 -12.48 -1.01
C HIS A 47 20.55 -11.77 -1.88
N LYS A 48 20.21 -10.50 -1.60
CA LYS A 48 19.20 -9.71 -2.33
C LYS A 48 17.78 -10.32 -2.32
N GLN A 49 17.40 -10.94 -1.19
CA GLN A 49 16.11 -11.63 -0.99
C GLN A 49 15.20 -10.87 -0.02
N LEU A 50 15.22 -9.53 -0.06
CA LEU A 50 14.43 -8.69 0.85
C LEU A 50 13.04 -8.37 0.32
N ASP A 51 12.79 -8.62 -0.96
CA ASP A 51 11.53 -8.27 -1.60
C ASP A 51 10.39 -9.13 -1.06
N MET A 52 9.20 -8.55 -0.96
CA MET A 52 8.02 -9.21 -0.39
C MET A 52 6.82 -8.99 -1.30
N LEU A 53 6.00 -10.02 -1.48
CA LEU A 53 4.70 -9.91 -2.11
C LEU A 53 3.66 -10.32 -1.07
N VAL A 54 2.77 -9.39 -0.73
CA VAL A 54 1.70 -9.62 0.24
C VAL A 54 0.34 -9.44 -0.44
N GLU A 55 -0.63 -10.24 0.01
CA GLU A 55 -1.99 -10.22 -0.52
C GLU A 55 -2.97 -10.02 0.65
N ILE A 56 -4.11 -9.40 0.39
CA ILE A 56 -5.20 -9.32 1.37
C ILE A 56 -5.81 -10.72 1.52
N LYS A 57 -5.99 -11.22 2.76
CA LYS A 57 -6.78 -12.43 3.01
C LYS A 57 -8.23 -12.12 2.67
N GLY A 58 -8.64 -12.37 1.42
CA GLY A 58 -10.06 -12.52 1.12
C GLY A 58 -10.57 -13.73 1.88
N GLU A 59 -11.54 -13.56 2.77
CA GLU A 59 -12.28 -14.71 3.29
C GLU A 59 -12.91 -15.41 2.09
N GLN A 60 -12.30 -16.52 1.64
CA GLN A 60 -13.00 -17.45 0.79
C GLN A 60 -14.18 -17.96 1.60
N LYS A 61 -15.38 -17.46 1.32
CA LYS A 61 -16.60 -18.18 1.64
C LYS A 61 -16.50 -19.51 0.91
N SER A 62 -15.97 -20.51 1.60
CA SER A 62 -16.09 -21.90 1.22
C SER A 62 -17.57 -22.14 0.91
N LYS A 63 -17.84 -22.62 -0.31
CA LYS A 63 -19.17 -23.09 -0.72
C LYS A 63 -19.51 -24.31 0.15
N GLY A 64 -19.95 -24.06 1.38
CA GLY A 64 -20.63 -25.02 2.23
C GLY A 64 -22.03 -25.25 1.66
N SER A 65 -22.24 -26.46 1.16
CA SER A 65 -23.52 -27.16 0.98
C SER A 65 -24.79 -26.41 1.41
N LYS A 66 -25.66 -26.15 0.43
CA LYS A 66 -27.07 -25.78 0.62
C LYS A 66 -27.76 -26.74 1.62
N SER A 67 -28.15 -26.23 2.78
CA SER A 67 -29.34 -26.72 3.50
C SER A 67 -30.45 -25.68 3.41
N LYS A 68 -31.61 -26.12 2.92
CA LYS A 68 -32.81 -25.35 2.60
C LYS A 68 -33.51 -24.75 3.84
N GLY A 69 -34.20 -23.62 3.64
CA GLY A 69 -35.18 -22.99 4.54
C GLY A 69 -34.55 -21.86 5.37
N GLU A 70 -35.09 -20.64 5.51
CA GLU A 70 -36.39 -20.03 5.24
C GLU A 70 -36.19 -18.52 5.00
N LYS A 71 -37.23 -17.88 4.45
CA LYS A 71 -37.30 -16.45 4.10
C LYS A 71 -37.14 -15.55 5.33
N GLY A 72 -36.25 -14.57 5.23
CA GLY A 72 -36.15 -13.44 6.17
C GLY A 72 -35.12 -12.42 5.68
N SER A 73 -35.58 -11.20 5.43
CA SER A 73 -34.84 -10.02 4.97
C SER A 73 -33.49 -9.83 5.64
N LYS A 74 -32.41 -9.83 4.84
CA LYS A 74 -31.10 -9.29 5.20
C LYS A 74 -30.49 -8.70 3.93
N ASP A 75 -30.54 -7.38 3.78
CA ASP A 75 -29.57 -6.65 2.97
C ASP A 75 -28.21 -6.86 3.64
N LYS A 76 -27.54 -7.93 3.23
CA LYS A 76 -26.14 -8.18 3.48
C LYS A 76 -25.43 -7.66 2.25
N ASP A 77 -25.04 -6.39 2.30
CA ASP A 77 -24.13 -5.82 1.31
C ASP A 77 -22.86 -6.68 1.31
N VAL A 78 -22.67 -7.38 0.19
CA VAL A 78 -21.50 -8.19 -0.05
C VAL A 78 -20.38 -7.21 -0.38
N VAL A 79 -19.57 -6.87 0.62
CA VAL A 79 -18.27 -6.24 0.37
C VAL A 79 -17.44 -7.28 -0.36
N GLU A 80 -17.35 -7.16 -1.68
CA GLU A 80 -16.41 -7.92 -2.48
C GLU A 80 -15.00 -7.46 -2.07
N THR A 81 -14.37 -8.19 -1.16
CA THR A 81 -12.94 -8.05 -0.90
C THR A 81 -12.20 -8.48 -2.15
N GLU A 82 -11.96 -7.53 -3.04
CA GLU A 82 -11.09 -7.71 -4.18
C GLU A 82 -9.70 -8.13 -3.68
N ASN A 83 -9.10 -9.15 -4.30
CA ASN A 83 -7.76 -9.61 -3.98
C ASN A 83 -6.74 -8.53 -4.39
N LYS A 84 -6.46 -7.58 -3.51
CA LYS A 84 -5.40 -6.59 -3.71
C LYS A 84 -4.06 -7.18 -3.30
N LYS A 85 -3.06 -6.99 -4.14
CA LYS A 85 -1.67 -7.36 -3.90
C LYS A 85 -0.84 -6.12 -3.62
N THR A 86 0.26 -6.30 -2.91
CA THR A 86 1.27 -5.26 -2.72
C THR A 86 2.65 -5.88 -2.81
N TYR A 87 3.46 -5.34 -3.71
CA TYR A 87 4.85 -5.73 -3.86
C TYR A 87 5.74 -4.70 -3.18
N VAL A 88 6.63 -5.15 -2.32
CA VAL A 88 7.63 -4.34 -1.63
C VAL A 88 9.00 -4.66 -2.22
N LYS A 89 9.65 -3.65 -2.81
CA LYS A 89 11.03 -3.72 -3.32
C LYS A 89 11.98 -2.96 -2.40
N PHE A 90 13.05 -3.61 -1.95
CA PHE A 90 14.13 -2.91 -1.22
C PHE A 90 15.27 -2.51 -2.18
N HIS A 91 15.40 -1.22 -2.46
CA HIS A 91 16.46 -0.66 -3.30
C HIS A 91 17.47 0.14 -2.46
N LEU A 92 18.49 -0.56 -1.93
CA LEU A 92 19.43 0.01 -0.94
C LEU A 92 20.84 0.29 -1.48
N GLU A 93 21.18 -0.24 -2.67
CA GLU A 93 22.55 -0.24 -3.20
C GLU A 93 22.92 1.04 -3.97
N LYS A 94 21.99 1.57 -4.77
CA LYS A 94 22.21 2.71 -5.67
C LYS A 94 21.16 3.79 -5.46
N THR A 95 21.43 4.98 -6.00
CA THR A 95 20.41 6.02 -6.14
C THR A 95 19.37 5.57 -7.14
N LEU A 96 18.09 5.62 -6.77
CA LEU A 96 16.99 5.29 -7.66
C LEU A 96 16.95 6.30 -8.82
N SER A 97 16.90 5.80 -10.05
CA SER A 97 16.77 6.60 -11.27
C SER A 97 15.42 6.30 -11.92
N VAL A 98 15.00 7.16 -12.85
CA VAL A 98 13.76 6.94 -13.61
C VAL A 98 13.81 5.63 -14.40
N SER A 99 14.97 5.29 -14.98
CA SER A 99 15.16 4.02 -15.69
C SER A 99 14.91 2.82 -14.78
N HIS A 100 15.50 2.80 -13.58
CA HIS A 100 15.28 1.70 -12.63
C HIS A 100 13.79 1.54 -12.25
N ILE A 101 13.03 2.63 -12.17
CA ILE A 101 11.59 2.57 -11.90
C ILE A 101 10.85 1.97 -13.08
N ASN A 102 11.18 2.38 -14.31
CA ASN A 102 10.55 1.85 -15.52
C ASN A 102 10.86 0.36 -15.70
N ASP A 103 12.12 -0.05 -15.50
CA ASP A 103 12.53 -1.46 -15.57
C ASP A 103 11.71 -2.30 -14.55
N LEU A 104 11.57 -1.82 -13.31
CA LEU A 104 10.74 -2.49 -12.30
C LEU A 104 9.26 -2.55 -12.69
N ILE A 105 8.75 -1.54 -13.37
CA ILE A 105 7.36 -1.53 -13.84
C ILE A 105 7.18 -2.54 -14.96
N GLU A 106 8.12 -2.61 -15.90
CA GLU A 106 8.09 -3.61 -16.96
C GLU A 106 8.15 -5.02 -16.37
N ASP A 107 9.06 -5.27 -15.41
CA ASP A 107 9.21 -6.54 -14.70
C ASP A 107 7.95 -6.99 -13.94
N LEU A 108 7.21 -6.06 -13.32
CA LEU A 108 6.11 -6.42 -12.43
C LEU A 108 4.72 -6.30 -13.06
N TYR A 109 4.52 -5.33 -13.96
CA TYR A 109 3.23 -5.06 -14.60
C TYR A 109 3.14 -5.58 -16.03
N VAL A 110 4.26 -5.73 -16.74
CA VAL A 110 4.26 -6.10 -18.18
C VAL A 110 4.75 -7.54 -18.39
N LEU A 111 5.71 -8.01 -17.58
CA LEU A 111 6.35 -9.32 -17.71
C LEU A 111 5.50 -10.50 -17.18
N GLY A 112 4.18 -10.43 -17.39
CA GLY A 112 3.30 -11.58 -17.58
C GLY A 112 3.18 -12.02 -19.04
N VAL A 113 4.13 -11.60 -19.88
CA VAL A 113 4.38 -12.21 -21.17
C VAL A 113 5.82 -12.67 -21.11
N GLY A 114 6.00 -13.93 -20.68
CA GLY A 114 7.26 -14.62 -20.76
C GLY A 114 7.90 -14.38 -22.12
N GLY A 115 9.17 -13.97 -22.10
CA GLY A 115 9.88 -13.58 -23.30
C GLY A 115 9.89 -14.67 -24.35
N GLU A 116 9.62 -14.30 -25.59
CA GLU A 116 10.12 -14.99 -26.76
C GLU A 116 10.43 -13.92 -27.82
N ILE A 117 11.73 -13.63 -27.97
CA ILE A 117 12.24 -13.11 -29.22
C ILE A 117 12.00 -14.20 -30.26
N GLY A 118 10.89 -14.08 -31.00
CA GLY A 118 10.65 -14.82 -32.22
C GLY A 118 9.70 -16.01 -32.09
N GLY A 119 8.50 -15.85 -32.66
CA GLY A 119 7.72 -16.94 -33.22
C GLY A 119 6.49 -17.38 -32.43
N THR A 120 5.32 -17.17 -33.05
CA THR A 120 4.11 -17.98 -32.88
C THR A 120 3.46 -18.05 -31.49
N GLY A 121 2.50 -17.14 -31.30
CA GLY A 121 1.28 -17.24 -30.48
C GLY A 121 1.22 -18.31 -29.39
N LEU A 122 1.30 -17.86 -28.14
CA LEU A 122 0.50 -18.41 -27.05
C LEU A 122 -0.15 -17.28 -26.27
N SER A 123 -1.44 -17.45 -26.02
CA SER A 123 -2.31 -16.54 -25.25
C SER A 123 -1.70 -16.28 -23.88
N ALA A 124 -1.31 -15.02 -23.61
CA ALA A 124 -0.97 -14.59 -22.26
C ALA A 124 -2.24 -14.70 -21.40
N ASN A 125 -2.28 -15.69 -20.51
CA ASN A 125 -3.33 -15.77 -19.51
C ASN A 125 -3.16 -14.57 -18.56
N ALA A 126 -4.24 -13.88 -18.22
CA ALA A 126 -4.27 -12.72 -17.31
C ALA A 126 -3.77 -13.00 -15.86
N ASN A 127 -3.21 -14.18 -15.60
CA ASN A 127 -2.65 -14.62 -14.32
C ASN A 127 -1.11 -14.54 -14.27
N ASP A 128 -0.46 -14.18 -15.37
CA ASP A 128 1.00 -14.19 -15.48
C ASP A 128 1.62 -12.84 -15.03
N THR A 129 0.81 -11.78 -14.88
CA THR A 129 1.26 -10.50 -14.34
C THR A 129 1.31 -10.52 -12.81
N VAL A 130 2.43 -10.08 -12.24
CA VAL A 130 2.63 -10.04 -10.78
C VAL A 130 1.77 -8.96 -10.13
N LEU A 131 1.60 -7.82 -10.82
CA LEU A 131 0.80 -6.68 -10.37
C LEU A 131 -0.19 -6.23 -11.44
N THR A 132 -1.37 -5.82 -10.98
CA THR A 132 -2.44 -5.18 -11.76
C THR A 132 -2.60 -3.71 -11.36
N GLU A 133 -3.41 -2.93 -12.09
CA GLU A 133 -3.65 -1.50 -11.83
C GLU A 133 -4.18 -1.20 -10.42
N LYS A 134 -4.87 -2.18 -9.82
CA LYS A 134 -5.43 -2.08 -8.46
C LYS A 134 -4.38 -2.30 -7.37
N ASP A 135 -3.25 -2.90 -7.72
CA ASP A 135 -2.21 -3.29 -6.78
C ASP A 135 -1.25 -2.13 -6.49
N THR A 136 -0.46 -2.27 -5.43
CA THR A 136 0.46 -1.23 -4.98
C THR A 136 1.90 -1.70 -5.07
N LEU A 137 2.78 -0.87 -5.63
CA LEU A 137 4.22 -1.08 -5.60
C LEU A 137 4.85 -0.15 -4.57
N ILE A 138 5.48 -0.70 -3.54
CA ILE A 138 6.23 0.05 -2.52
C ILE A 138 7.71 -0.11 -2.80
N ILE A 139 8.42 0.99 -3.03
CA ILE A 139 9.86 1.01 -3.23
C ILE A 139 10.51 1.67 -2.02
N ILE A 140 11.42 0.94 -1.37
CA ILE A 140 12.14 1.43 -0.19
C ILE A 140 13.55 1.83 -0.59
N THR A 141 13.89 3.09 -0.38
CA THR A 141 15.20 3.67 -0.68
C THR A 141 15.99 3.99 0.57
N LYS A 142 17.32 4.09 0.42
CA LYS A 142 18.20 4.50 1.51
C LYS A 142 18.02 5.98 1.90
N GLN A 143 17.68 6.84 0.95
CA GLN A 143 17.54 8.29 1.13
C GLN A 143 16.22 8.79 0.54
N GLU A 144 15.74 9.93 1.03
CA GLU A 144 14.55 10.59 0.48
C GLU A 144 14.85 11.26 -0.86
N ILE A 145 14.02 10.97 -1.86
CA ILE A 145 14.16 11.53 -3.21
C ILE A 145 12.85 12.24 -3.57
N LYS A 146 12.82 13.57 -3.42
CA LYS A 146 11.63 14.39 -3.73
C LYS A 146 11.47 14.70 -5.22
N THR A 147 12.55 14.64 -5.98
CA THR A 147 12.58 14.99 -7.41
C THR A 147 11.75 14.04 -8.28
N MET A 148 11.42 12.84 -7.78
CA MET A 148 10.68 11.83 -8.55
C MET A 148 9.15 12.00 -8.50
N ASN A 149 8.63 12.96 -7.75
CA ASN A 149 7.19 13.14 -7.59
C ASN A 149 6.46 13.36 -8.93
N GLN A 150 7.04 14.12 -9.84
CA GLN A 150 6.45 14.37 -11.17
C GLN A 150 6.28 13.08 -11.97
N VAL A 151 7.30 12.21 -11.96
CA VAL A 151 7.27 10.91 -12.64
C VAL A 151 6.23 10.00 -11.97
N LEU A 152 6.19 9.97 -10.64
CA LEU A 152 5.20 9.19 -9.88
C LEU A 152 3.76 9.66 -10.11
N ASN A 153 3.55 10.95 -10.38
CA ASN A 153 2.25 11.50 -10.77
C ASN A 153 1.86 11.04 -12.17
N GLN A 154 2.79 11.10 -13.14
CA GLN A 154 2.54 10.58 -14.49
C GLN A 154 2.19 9.08 -14.48
N LEU A 155 2.92 8.28 -13.71
CA LEU A 155 2.66 6.84 -13.57
C LEU A 155 1.31 6.55 -12.88
N SER A 156 0.92 7.39 -11.91
CA SER A 156 -0.40 7.28 -11.27
C SER A 156 -1.55 7.56 -12.23
N LEU A 157 -1.37 8.48 -13.19
CA LEU A 157 -2.37 8.73 -14.24
C LEU A 157 -2.50 7.55 -15.21
N GLN A 158 -1.45 6.75 -15.37
CA GLN A 158 -1.47 5.49 -16.13
C GLN A 158 -2.07 4.32 -15.33
N GLY A 159 -2.67 4.57 -14.16
CA GLY A 159 -3.28 3.53 -13.33
C GLY A 159 -2.29 2.73 -12.48
N ARG A 160 -1.02 3.15 -12.39
CA ARG A 160 0.01 2.45 -11.60
C ARG A 160 0.29 3.22 -10.31
N PHE A 161 -0.05 2.61 -9.17
CA PHE A 161 0.16 3.25 -7.87
C PHE A 161 1.46 2.82 -7.23
N ILE A 162 2.41 3.75 -7.20
CA ILE A 162 3.75 3.55 -6.64
C ILE A 162 3.94 4.45 -5.43
N VAL A 163 4.46 3.86 -4.36
CA VAL A 163 4.77 4.52 -3.08
C VAL A 163 6.28 4.44 -2.85
N LEU A 164 6.92 5.59 -2.74
CA LEU A 164 8.35 5.69 -2.44
C LEU A 164 8.54 6.00 -0.94
N LEU A 165 9.25 5.15 -0.22
CA LEU A 165 9.54 5.34 1.21
C LEU A 165 11.05 5.30 1.46
N SER A 166 11.53 6.16 2.35
CA SER A 166 12.90 6.08 2.84
C SER A 166 12.99 5.11 4.02
N LEU A 167 14.14 4.45 4.17
CA LEU A 167 14.45 3.68 5.38
C LEU A 167 14.30 4.52 6.66
N ASP A 168 14.65 5.79 6.59
CA ASP A 168 14.60 6.73 7.71
C ASP A 168 13.17 6.92 8.24
N ARG A 169 12.17 6.96 7.35
CA ARG A 169 10.75 7.09 7.73
C ARG A 169 10.17 5.84 8.36
N LEU A 170 10.72 4.67 8.03
CA LEU A 170 10.25 3.38 8.55
C LEU A 170 10.89 3.02 9.90
N GLN A 171 11.73 3.86 10.49
CA GLN A 171 12.35 3.55 11.79
C GLN A 171 11.34 3.52 12.94
N PHE A 172 10.17 4.13 12.78
CA PHE A 172 9.08 4.07 13.74
C PHE A 172 7.73 4.17 13.02
N ASN A 173 6.68 3.61 13.62
CA ASN A 173 5.33 3.72 13.08
C ASN A 173 4.75 5.11 13.41
N ILE A 174 4.53 5.94 12.38
CA ILE A 174 3.96 7.27 12.54
C ILE A 174 2.49 7.26 12.99
N LEU A 175 1.75 6.17 12.71
CA LEU A 175 0.32 6.07 13.04
C LEU A 175 0.09 5.92 14.55
N ASN A 176 1.10 5.43 15.28
CA ASN A 176 1.03 5.26 16.73
C ASN A 176 1.43 6.54 17.50
N HIS A 177 1.74 7.62 16.79
CA HIS A 177 2.21 8.85 17.41
C HIS A 177 1.05 9.66 18.00
N GLN A 178 1.19 10.18 19.22
CA GLN A 178 0.13 10.89 19.96
C GLN A 178 -0.51 12.06 19.18
N TYR A 179 0.28 12.82 18.43
CA TYR A 179 -0.22 13.94 17.60
C TYR A 179 -0.81 13.53 16.25
N VAL A 180 -0.76 12.25 15.89
CA VAL A 180 -1.33 11.72 14.65
C VAL A 180 -2.68 11.07 15.01
N PRO A 181 -3.82 11.71 14.69
CA PRO A 181 -5.12 11.11 14.90
C PRO A 181 -5.32 9.89 14.00
N ASN A 182 -6.32 9.07 14.30
CA ASN A 182 -6.63 7.90 13.49
C ASN A 182 -7.24 8.34 12.15
N HIS A 183 -6.65 7.85 11.06
CA HIS A 183 -7.13 8.09 9.70
C HIS A 183 -7.67 6.78 9.12
N THR A 184 -8.90 6.81 8.61
CA THR A 184 -9.54 5.65 7.98
C THR A 184 -10.01 6.03 6.58
N ILE A 185 -9.58 5.27 5.58
CA ILE A 185 -10.04 5.45 4.19
C ILE A 185 -11.49 5.00 4.11
N LEU A 186 -12.35 5.85 3.55
CA LEU A 186 -13.76 5.54 3.35
C LEU A 186 -13.97 4.77 2.05
N SER A 187 -14.91 3.83 2.08
CA SER A 187 -15.43 3.17 0.88
C SER A 187 -16.29 4.14 0.04
N ASP A 188 -16.46 3.84 -1.25
CA ASP A 188 -17.26 4.70 -2.14
C ASP A 188 -18.70 4.90 -1.63
N HIS A 189 -19.28 3.87 -0.99
CA HIS A 189 -20.61 3.96 -0.37
C HIS A 189 -20.63 4.97 0.79
N GLU A 190 -19.69 4.84 1.73
CA GLU A 190 -19.57 5.74 2.88
C GLU A 190 -19.28 7.19 2.44
N VAL A 191 -18.53 7.37 1.35
CA VAL A 191 -18.31 8.70 0.75
C VAL A 191 -19.63 9.28 0.25
N VAL A 192 -20.44 8.50 -0.46
CA VAL A 192 -21.77 8.96 -0.94
C VAL A 192 -22.69 9.31 0.22
N GLU A 193 -22.70 8.51 1.29
CA GLU A 193 -23.48 8.80 2.50
C GLU A 193 -23.01 10.09 3.19
N MET A 194 -21.69 10.26 3.33
CA MET A 194 -21.09 11.46 3.91
C MET A 194 -21.43 12.70 3.09
N MET A 195 -21.31 12.64 1.76
CA MET A 195 -21.64 13.75 0.87
C MET A 195 -23.12 14.14 0.98
N LYS A 196 -24.03 13.15 1.09
CA LYS A 196 -25.46 13.41 1.35
C LYS A 196 -25.69 14.05 2.72
N LYS A 197 -25.03 13.54 3.77
CA LYS A 197 -25.19 14.03 5.14
C LYS A 197 -24.76 15.49 5.30
N TYR A 198 -23.68 15.90 4.65
CA TYR A 198 -23.14 17.26 4.73
C TYR A 198 -23.48 18.14 3.52
N ASN A 199 -24.32 17.64 2.60
CA ASN A 199 -24.71 18.32 1.36
C ASN A 199 -23.51 18.85 0.55
N VAL A 200 -22.47 18.03 0.42
CA VAL A 200 -21.27 18.32 -0.36
C VAL A 200 -21.53 17.90 -1.81
N MET A 201 -21.34 18.80 -2.77
CA MET A 201 -21.63 18.52 -4.18
C MET A 201 -20.46 17.86 -4.89
N GLU A 202 -19.23 18.30 -4.58
CA GLU A 202 -18.01 17.80 -5.19
C GLU A 202 -16.95 17.47 -4.14
N LYS A 203 -16.16 16.42 -4.39
CA LYS A 203 -15.04 16.03 -3.51
C LYS A 203 -14.02 17.16 -3.33
N SER A 204 -13.88 18.04 -4.33
CA SER A 204 -12.98 19.20 -4.31
C SER A 204 -13.32 20.25 -3.24
N GLN A 205 -14.53 20.22 -2.68
CA GLN A 205 -14.94 21.10 -1.59
C GLN A 205 -14.38 20.63 -0.24
N LEU A 206 -13.91 19.39 -0.16
CA LEU A 206 -13.29 18.87 1.04
C LEU A 206 -11.86 19.42 1.17
N PRO A 207 -11.39 19.67 2.40
CA PRO A 207 -9.99 19.96 2.66
C PRO A 207 -9.09 18.86 2.10
N ASP A 208 -7.95 19.24 1.54
CA ASP A 208 -7.06 18.32 0.86
C ASP A 208 -6.00 17.72 1.80
N ILE A 209 -5.49 16.55 1.38
CA ILE A 209 -4.29 15.92 1.90
C ILE A 209 -3.43 15.48 0.72
N SER A 210 -2.14 15.83 0.73
CA SER A 210 -1.24 15.41 -0.34
C SER A 210 -1.03 13.90 -0.30
N ARG A 211 -0.98 13.25 -1.47
CA ARG A 211 -0.54 11.84 -1.59
C ARG A 211 0.85 11.56 -0.99
N TYR A 212 1.68 12.60 -0.86
CA TYR A 212 3.04 12.52 -0.29
C TYR A 212 3.09 12.86 1.20
N ASP A 213 1.94 13.14 1.82
CA ASP A 213 1.86 13.29 3.28
C ASP A 213 2.30 11.99 3.96
N PRO A 214 3.09 12.04 5.06
CA PRO A 214 3.53 10.85 5.76
C PRO A 214 2.38 9.88 6.10
N VAL A 215 1.25 10.41 6.57
CA VAL A 215 0.08 9.61 6.96
C VAL A 215 -0.58 9.00 5.73
N ALA A 216 -0.75 9.77 4.66
CA ALA A 216 -1.30 9.27 3.39
C ALA A 216 -0.46 8.13 2.83
N LEU A 217 0.87 8.26 2.84
CA LEU A 217 1.80 7.21 2.42
C LEU A 217 1.72 5.97 3.33
N ALA A 218 1.55 6.15 4.64
CA ALA A 218 1.48 5.08 5.62
C ALA A 218 0.17 4.28 5.57
N ILE A 219 -0.96 4.91 5.27
CA ILE A 219 -2.24 4.22 5.05
C ILE A 219 -2.41 3.72 3.60
N GLY A 220 -1.62 4.25 2.66
CA GLY A 220 -1.66 3.87 1.24
C GLY A 220 -2.81 4.56 0.47
N MET A 221 -3.14 5.79 0.86
CA MET A 221 -4.25 6.56 0.28
C MET A 221 -3.97 6.93 -1.18
N ARG A 222 -4.91 6.64 -2.07
CA ARG A 222 -4.81 6.95 -3.51
C ARG A 222 -5.45 8.31 -3.83
N PRO A 223 -4.98 9.01 -4.86
CA PRO A 223 -5.58 10.28 -5.28
C PRO A 223 -7.07 10.12 -5.59
N GLY A 224 -7.90 11.03 -5.06
CA GLY A 224 -9.37 11.01 -5.21
C GLY A 224 -10.12 10.20 -4.16
N GLU A 225 -9.41 9.42 -3.32
CA GLU A 225 -10.00 8.80 -2.13
C GLU A 225 -10.25 9.85 -1.05
N VAL A 226 -11.17 9.55 -0.14
CA VAL A 226 -11.51 10.39 1.00
C VAL A 226 -11.23 9.62 2.28
N CYS A 227 -10.57 10.27 3.23
CA CYS A 227 -10.33 9.72 4.55
C CYS A 227 -11.15 10.47 5.60
N SER A 228 -11.58 9.72 6.60
CA SER A 228 -12.10 10.25 7.85
C SER A 228 -10.99 10.29 8.89
N ILE A 229 -11.03 11.31 9.73
CA ILE A 229 -10.03 11.61 10.75
C ILE A 229 -10.77 11.80 12.07
N ASP A 230 -10.55 10.89 13.00
CA ASP A 230 -11.07 11.03 14.36
C ASP A 230 -10.03 11.75 15.22
N ARG A 231 -10.24 13.06 15.42
CA ARG A 231 -9.31 13.91 16.17
C ARG A 231 -9.85 14.29 17.55
N PRO A 232 -8.99 14.30 18.58
CA PRO A 232 -9.39 14.84 19.88
C PRO A 232 -9.65 16.33 19.76
N SER A 233 -10.74 16.80 20.36
CA SER A 233 -11.14 18.20 20.38
C SER A 233 -11.35 18.66 21.81
N LYS A 234 -10.81 19.83 22.16
CA LYS A 234 -11.00 20.41 23.50
C LYS A 234 -12.47 20.68 23.83
N SER A 235 -13.28 20.98 22.82
CA SER A 235 -14.69 21.36 22.99
C SER A 235 -15.66 20.19 22.90
N ALA A 236 -15.29 19.11 22.18
CA ALA A 236 -16.21 18.02 21.84
C ALA A 236 -15.69 16.62 22.23
N ILE A 237 -14.58 16.54 22.99
CA ILE A 237 -13.83 15.31 23.31
C ILE A 237 -13.20 14.69 22.05
N SER A 238 -14.00 14.32 21.05
CA SER A 238 -13.57 13.93 19.72
C SER A 238 -14.42 14.59 18.63
N SER A 239 -13.86 14.76 17.45
CA SER A 239 -14.53 15.37 16.29
C SER A 239 -14.11 14.64 15.03
N LEU A 240 -15.10 14.22 14.25
CA LEU A 240 -14.87 13.63 12.94
C LEU A 240 -14.59 14.73 11.91
N TYR A 241 -13.54 14.54 11.13
CA TYR A 241 -13.12 15.44 10.07
C TYR A 241 -12.83 14.65 8.80
N TYR A 242 -13.03 15.23 7.62
CA TYR A 242 -12.83 14.53 6.35
C TYR A 242 -11.83 15.26 5.46
N ARG A 243 -11.00 14.51 4.73
CA ARG A 243 -10.07 15.06 3.74
C ARG A 243 -10.04 14.24 2.46
N VAL A 244 -9.80 14.90 1.33
CA VAL A 244 -9.63 14.27 0.02
C VAL A 244 -8.17 14.21 -0.38
N CYS A 245 -7.71 13.09 -0.95
CA CYS A 245 -6.33 12.95 -1.41
C CYS A 245 -6.12 13.65 -2.76
N THR A 246 -5.12 14.54 -2.82
CA THR A 246 -4.69 15.26 -4.02
C THR A 246 -3.32 14.81 -4.51
N GLN A 247 -3.06 14.96 -5.81
CA GLN A 247 -1.79 14.59 -6.46
C GLN A 247 -0.70 15.66 -6.31
#